data_AF-A0A0R2H0N9-F1
#
_entry.id   AF-A0A0R2H0N9-F1
#
_cell.length_a   1.000
_cell.length_b   1.000
_cell.length_c   1.000
_cell.angle_alpha   90.00
_cell.angle_beta   90.00
_cell.angle_gamma   90.00
#
_symmetry.space_group_name_H-M   'P 1'
#
loop_
_entity.id
_entity.type
_entity.pdbx_description
1 polymer ?
#
loop_
_entity_poly.entity_id
_entity_poly.type
_entity_poly.pdbx_seq_one_letter_code
_entity_poly.pdbx_strand_id
1 'polypeptide(L)'
;MYILSMPRAEAVVLAGFERYLSTMIILLILLSAATLVITLDEHFKEQDFNKRDLRSFSSLPAKKCYQYAGMFFFTFSVIGVNSEIGGMHFNDRLNEHALPQLLKQVTPEINQLNDQRILLVDADQDDVNSYYADFVARYYFFTENADAKEAFNVSPDQFKDINSQYEYMVMPKPHQTYQKLAQKTYRENITTGTYQVSENDLKRKTLP
;
A
#
# COMPACT_ATOMS: atom_id res chain seq x y z
N MET A 1 8.57 -14.04 5.01
CA MET A 1 8.12 -15.42 4.75
C MET A 1 7.78 -16.13 6.07
N TYR A 2 6.67 -15.73 6.72
CA TYR A 2 6.06 -16.41 7.89
C TYR A 2 4.53 -16.22 7.96
N ILE A 3 3.91 -15.58 6.94
CA ILE A 3 2.47 -15.27 6.90
C ILE A 3 1.65 -16.43 6.31
N LEU A 4 2.28 -17.40 5.64
CA LEU A 4 1.60 -18.33 4.72
C LEU A 4 1.04 -19.63 5.35
N SER A 5 0.91 -19.73 6.67
CA SER A 5 0.18 -20.85 7.30
C SER A 5 -0.82 -20.39 8.37
N MET A 6 -1.05 -19.08 8.49
CA MET A 6 -1.80 -18.51 9.60
C MET A 6 -3.32 -18.47 9.30
N PRO A 7 -4.18 -19.01 10.18
CA PRO A 7 -5.64 -18.92 10.04
C PRO A 7 -6.11 -17.48 9.87
N ARG A 8 -7.13 -17.25 9.01
CA ARG A 8 -7.63 -15.90 8.64
C ARG A 8 -7.92 -15.00 9.84
N ALA A 9 -8.44 -15.54 10.94
CA ALA A 9 -8.71 -14.78 12.16
C ALA A 9 -7.43 -14.22 12.82
N GLU A 10 -6.34 -14.99 12.79
CA GLU A 10 -5.05 -14.59 13.35
C GLU A 10 -4.33 -13.60 12.43
N ALA A 11 -4.44 -13.75 11.10
CA ALA A 11 -3.87 -12.81 10.13
C ALA A 11 -4.45 -11.39 10.25
N VAL A 12 -5.77 -11.27 10.50
CA VAL A 12 -6.42 -9.96 10.73
C VAL A 12 -5.93 -9.31 12.02
N VAL A 13 -5.78 -10.10 13.09
CA VAL A 13 -5.24 -9.61 14.37
C VAL A 13 -3.78 -9.19 14.23
N LEU A 14 -2.96 -9.95 13.49
CA LEU A 14 -1.55 -9.66 13.27
C LEU A 14 -1.33 -8.41 12.41
N ALA A 15 -2.11 -8.25 11.32
CA ALA A 15 -2.06 -7.05 10.49
C ALA A 15 -2.46 -5.78 11.28
N GLY A 16 -3.46 -5.90 12.16
CA GLY A 16 -3.79 -4.86 13.13
C GLY A 16 -2.64 -4.59 14.10
N PHE A 17 -2.06 -5.66 14.68
CA PHE A 17 -0.96 -5.60 15.63
C PHE A 17 0.28 -4.90 15.06
N GLU A 18 0.70 -5.22 13.83
CA GLU A 18 1.86 -4.56 13.18
C GLU A 18 1.65 -3.05 13.04
N ARG A 19 0.44 -2.62 12.66
CA ARG A 19 0.10 -1.19 12.57
C ARG A 19 0.10 -0.51 13.94
N TYR A 20 -0.44 -1.16 14.96
CA TYR A 20 -0.43 -0.63 16.34
C TYR A 20 0.99 -0.59 16.91
N LEU A 21 1.80 -1.62 16.68
CA LEU A 21 3.20 -1.69 17.11
C LEU A 21 4.03 -0.59 16.44
N SER A 22 3.87 -0.41 15.12
CA SER A 22 4.51 0.67 14.37
C SER A 22 4.13 2.04 14.94
N THR A 23 2.85 2.27 15.22
CA THR A 23 2.37 3.51 15.84
C THR A 23 2.98 3.73 17.23
N MET A 24 3.07 2.67 18.05
CA MET A 24 3.71 2.75 19.37
C MET A 24 5.21 3.09 19.25
N ILE A 25 5.94 2.46 18.33
CA ILE A 25 7.36 2.73 18.13
C ILE A 25 7.57 4.18 17.68
N ILE A 26 6.77 4.66 16.72
CA ILE A 26 6.81 6.06 16.27
C ILE A 26 6.55 7.02 17.44
N LEU A 27 5.54 6.73 18.26
CA LEU A 27 5.23 7.53 19.44
C LEU A 27 6.39 7.53 20.45
N LEU A 28 7.00 6.38 20.72
CA LEU A 28 8.12 6.24 21.64
C LEU A 28 9.35 7.00 21.14
N ILE A 29 9.65 6.95 19.84
CA ILE A 29 10.73 7.72 19.22
C ILE A 29 10.44 9.22 19.35
N LEU A 30 9.20 9.65 19.10
CA LEU A 30 8.81 11.06 19.24
C LEU A 30 8.95 11.55 20.68
N LEU A 31 8.46 10.79 21.66
CA LEU A 31 8.59 11.13 23.08
C LEU A 31 10.06 11.18 23.51
N SER A 32 10.87 10.21 23.06
CA SER A 32 12.31 10.19 23.32
C SER A 32 13.00 11.42 22.72
N ALA A 33 12.69 11.77 21.46
CA ALA A 33 13.21 12.96 20.81
C ALA A 33 12.80 14.25 21.54
N ALA A 34 11.54 14.35 21.99
CA ALA A 34 11.06 15.51 22.75
C ALA A 34 11.79 15.67 24.08
N THR A 35 11.95 14.57 24.85
CA THR A 35 12.72 14.60 26.11
C THR A 35 14.19 14.93 25.88
N LEU A 36 14.79 14.44 24.79
CA LEU A 36 16.16 14.77 24.40
C LEU A 36 16.30 16.27 24.09
N VAL A 37 15.38 16.84 23.32
CA VAL A 37 15.41 18.28 23.00
C VAL A 37 15.28 19.12 24.27
N ILE A 38 14.36 18.77 25.17
CA ILE A 38 14.19 19.48 26.45
C ILE A 38 15.48 19.41 27.26
N THR A 39 16.03 18.21 27.48
CA THR A 39 17.25 18.02 28.28
C THR A 39 18.47 18.72 27.69
N LEU A 40 18.61 18.75 26.36
CA LEU A 40 19.64 19.53 25.68
C LEU A 40 19.45 21.03 25.94
N ASP A 41 18.25 21.56 25.75
CA ASP A 41 17.95 22.98 25.99
C ASP A 41 18.25 23.37 27.45
N GLU A 42 17.91 22.50 28.41
CA GLU A 42 18.21 22.73 29.82
C GLU A 42 19.71 22.77 30.15
N HIS A 43 20.54 22.02 29.41
CA HIS A 43 22.00 22.03 29.60
C HIS A 43 22.68 23.22 28.93
N PHE A 44 22.14 23.72 27.81
CA PHE A 44 22.74 24.82 27.06
C PHE A 44 22.27 26.22 27.51
N LYS A 45 21.12 26.32 28.20
CA LYS A 45 20.59 27.59 28.73
C LYS A 45 21.35 28.14 29.95
N GLU A 46 21.29 29.46 30.15
CA GLU A 46 21.79 30.14 31.35
C GLU A 46 21.02 29.70 32.62
N GLN A 47 21.74 29.32 33.67
CA GLN A 47 21.16 28.78 34.91
C GLN A 47 20.82 29.88 35.94
N ASP A 48 21.52 31.02 35.90
CA ASP A 48 21.21 32.16 36.77
C ASP A 48 19.93 32.86 36.28
N PHE A 49 18.85 32.73 37.06
CA PHE A 49 17.54 33.30 36.75
C PHE A 49 17.59 34.81 36.50
N ASN A 50 18.52 35.54 37.13
CA ASN A 50 18.61 36.99 37.00
C ASN A 50 19.29 37.43 35.69
N LYS A 51 20.05 36.53 35.05
CA LYS A 51 20.77 36.76 33.78
C LYS A 51 20.11 36.06 32.58
N ARG A 52 18.99 35.38 32.82
CA ARG A 52 18.29 34.57 31.83
C ARG A 52 17.52 35.45 30.86
N ASP A 53 17.85 35.32 29.59
CA ASP A 53 17.14 35.91 28.45
C ASP A 53 17.09 34.88 27.30
N LEU A 54 16.24 35.09 26.29
CA LEU A 54 16.09 34.24 25.11
C LEU A 54 17.39 34.06 24.31
N ARG A 55 18.40 34.89 24.59
CA ARG A 55 19.71 34.89 23.93
C ARG A 55 20.85 34.46 24.88
N SER A 56 20.55 34.14 26.14
CA SER A 56 21.53 33.79 27.17
C SER A 56 21.81 32.29 27.16
N PHE A 57 23.04 31.93 26.81
CA PHE A 57 23.57 30.57 26.86
C PHE A 57 24.53 30.43 28.04
N SER A 58 24.67 29.24 28.59
CA SER A 58 25.56 28.95 29.72
C SER A 58 27.02 29.37 29.49
N SER A 59 27.47 29.36 28.23
CA SER A 59 28.79 29.85 27.83
C SER A 59 28.87 30.11 26.32
N LEU A 60 29.89 30.86 25.87
CA LEU A 60 30.20 31.04 24.45
C LEU A 60 30.46 29.71 23.69
N PRO A 61 31.24 28.74 24.22
CA PRO A 61 31.40 27.44 23.56
C PRO A 61 30.10 26.63 23.51
N ALA A 62 29.26 26.69 24.55
CA ALA A 62 27.93 26.06 24.55
C ALA A 62 27.06 26.57 23.39
N LYS A 63 27.03 27.88 23.18
CA LYS A 63 26.34 28.50 22.04
C LYS A 63 26.86 28.01 20.68
N LYS A 64 28.18 27.96 20.50
CA LYS A 64 28.79 27.47 19.25
C LYS A 64 28.48 26.00 19.00
N CYS A 65 28.57 25.17 20.05
CA CYS A 65 28.23 23.74 19.98
C CYS A 65 26.78 23.53 19.55
N TYR A 66 25.83 24.24 20.18
CA TYR A 66 24.42 24.19 19.81
C TYR A 66 24.17 24.57 18.34
N GLN A 67 24.80 25.65 17.87
CA GLN A 67 24.68 26.09 16.48
C GLN A 67 25.25 25.08 15.47
N TYR A 68 26.44 24.53 15.73
CA TYR A 68 27.04 23.52 14.85
C TYR A 68 26.26 22.21 14.87
N ALA A 69 25.81 21.75 16.04
CA ALA A 69 24.99 20.55 16.17
C ALA A 69 23.67 20.71 15.41
N GLY A 70 22.99 21.85 15.57
CA GLY A 70 21.76 22.15 14.83
C GLY A 70 21.98 22.14 13.31
N MET A 71 23.07 22.76 12.82
CA MET A 71 23.39 22.76 11.39
C MET A 71 23.71 21.36 10.88
N PHE A 72 24.46 20.57 11.65
CA PHE A 72 24.76 19.17 11.35
C PHE A 72 23.49 18.32 11.24
N PHE A 73 22.61 18.35 12.25
CA PHE A 73 21.36 17.58 12.23
C PHE A 73 20.42 18.03 11.11
N PHE A 74 20.36 19.33 10.82
CA PHE A 74 19.59 19.85 9.69
C PHE A 74 20.11 19.27 8.36
N THR A 75 21.42 19.28 8.14
CA THR A 75 22.02 18.69 6.94
C THR A 75 21.71 17.19 6.83
N PHE A 76 21.85 16.43 7.91
CA PHE A 76 21.51 15.00 7.90
C PHE A 76 20.02 14.75 7.66
N SER A 77 19.14 15.58 8.20
CA SER A 77 17.70 15.50 7.92
C SER A 77 17.40 15.72 6.44
N VAL A 78 18.01 16.72 5.81
CA VAL A 78 17.83 16.98 4.37
C VAL A 78 18.36 15.82 3.53
N ILE A 79 19.51 15.26 3.88
CA ILE A 79 20.07 14.08 3.20
C ILE A 79 19.13 12.87 3.36
N GLY A 80 18.64 12.61 4.57
CA GLY A 80 17.72 11.51 4.85
C GLY A 80 16.42 11.62 4.04
N VAL A 81 15.80 12.80 4.02
CA VAL A 81 14.59 13.04 3.21
C VAL A 81 14.86 12.81 1.71
N ASN A 82 15.98 13.33 1.18
CA ASN A 82 16.33 13.09 -0.23
C ASN A 82 16.64 11.62 -0.52
N SER A 83 17.27 10.91 0.40
CA SER A 83 17.54 9.48 0.28
C SER A 83 16.24 8.69 0.23
N GLU A 84 15.26 9.04 1.07
CA GLU A 84 13.96 8.38 1.11
C GLU A 84 13.16 8.65 -0.17
N ILE A 85 13.10 9.90 -0.64
CA ILE A 85 12.47 10.26 -1.91
C ILE A 85 13.13 9.52 -3.08
N GLY A 86 14.47 9.46 -3.10
CA GLY A 86 15.22 8.71 -4.09
C GLY A 86 14.92 7.21 -4.05
N GLY A 87 14.83 6.64 -2.85
CA GLY A 87 14.46 5.24 -2.61
C GLY A 87 13.05 4.91 -3.10
N MET A 88 12.07 5.79 -2.81
CA MET A 88 10.70 5.66 -3.31
C MET A 88 10.67 5.65 -4.84
N HIS A 89 11.32 6.62 -5.51
CA HIS A 89 11.38 6.65 -6.97
C HIS A 89 12.14 5.46 -7.59
N PHE A 90 13.13 4.90 -6.89
CA PHE A 90 13.80 3.68 -7.35
C PHE A 90 12.88 2.47 -7.24
N ASN A 91 12.19 2.31 -6.10
CA ASN A 91 11.23 1.22 -5.89
C ASN A 91 10.05 1.33 -6.86
N ASP A 92 9.54 2.52 -7.14
CA ASP A 92 8.46 2.73 -8.11
C ASP A 92 8.85 2.26 -9.51
N ARG A 93 10.10 2.53 -9.94
CA ARG A 93 10.61 2.07 -11.23
C ARG A 93 10.81 0.56 -11.27
N LEU A 94 11.29 -0.05 -10.19
CA LEU A 94 11.41 -1.51 -10.10
C LEU A 94 10.03 -2.20 -10.10
N ASN A 95 9.03 -1.55 -9.52
CA ASN A 95 7.68 -2.07 -9.36
C ASN A 95 6.71 -1.57 -10.44
N GLU A 96 7.19 -1.14 -11.60
CA GLU A 96 6.35 -0.64 -12.72
C GLU A 96 5.33 -1.69 -13.18
N HIS A 97 5.68 -2.98 -13.06
CA HIS A 97 4.81 -4.11 -13.41
C HIS A 97 4.11 -4.74 -12.20
N ALA A 98 4.17 -4.10 -11.02
CA ALA A 98 3.45 -4.55 -9.85
C ALA A 98 1.94 -4.37 -10.05
N LEU A 99 1.17 -5.30 -9.47
CA LEU A 99 -0.27 -5.34 -9.59
C LEU A 99 -0.98 -3.99 -9.30
N PRO A 100 -0.65 -3.22 -8.25
CA PRO A 100 -1.29 -1.93 -8.00
C PRO A 100 -1.08 -0.89 -9.10
N GLN A 101 0.11 -0.87 -9.73
CA GLN A 101 0.39 0.07 -10.82
C GLN A 101 -0.39 -0.31 -12.08
N LEU A 102 -0.54 -1.60 -12.33
CA LEU A 102 -1.31 -2.09 -13.47
C LEU A 102 -2.81 -1.86 -13.28
N LEU A 103 -3.32 -2.02 -12.05
CA LEU A 103 -4.70 -1.68 -11.72
C LEU A 103 -4.99 -0.18 -11.99
N LYS A 104 -4.07 0.72 -11.62
CA LYS A 104 -4.18 2.17 -11.92
C LYS A 104 -4.30 2.49 -13.40
N GLN A 105 -3.69 1.69 -14.27
CA GLN A 105 -3.78 1.88 -15.72
C GLN A 105 -5.13 1.43 -16.29
N VAL A 106 -5.82 0.54 -15.58
CA VAL A 106 -6.99 -0.18 -16.09
C VAL A 106 -8.29 0.38 -15.52
N THR A 107 -8.26 0.83 -14.26
CA THR A 107 -9.45 1.30 -13.54
C THR A 107 -9.10 2.24 -12.40
N PRO A 108 -9.95 3.24 -12.09
CA PRO A 108 -9.72 4.10 -10.94
C PRO A 108 -9.81 3.32 -9.62
N GLU A 109 -9.10 3.82 -8.61
CA GLU A 109 -9.19 3.37 -7.22
C GLU A 109 -10.52 3.84 -6.61
N ILE A 110 -11.16 2.98 -5.82
CA ILE A 110 -12.39 3.30 -5.10
C ILE A 110 -12.04 3.61 -3.66
N ASN A 111 -12.36 4.82 -3.22
CA ASN A 111 -12.05 5.28 -1.86
C ASN A 111 -13.25 5.19 -0.89
N GLN A 112 -14.40 4.69 -1.35
CA GLN A 112 -15.62 4.54 -0.55
C GLN A 112 -16.01 3.08 -0.39
N LEU A 113 -16.29 2.70 0.86
CA LEU A 113 -16.59 1.31 1.20
C LEU A 113 -17.82 0.89 0.40
N ASN A 114 -17.71 -0.23 -0.28
CA ASN A 114 -18.79 -0.77 -1.11
C ASN A 114 -18.85 -2.29 -0.98
N ASP A 115 -19.98 -2.85 -1.41
CA ASP A 115 -20.26 -4.28 -1.35
C ASP A 115 -20.10 -4.97 -2.72
N GLN A 116 -19.47 -4.30 -3.69
CA GLN A 116 -19.37 -4.81 -5.07
C GLN A 116 -18.58 -6.11 -5.10
N ARG A 117 -19.11 -7.10 -5.83
CA ARG A 117 -18.43 -8.37 -6.05
C ARG A 117 -17.51 -8.28 -7.26
N ILE A 118 -16.20 -8.35 -7.02
CA ILE A 118 -15.19 -8.10 -8.07
C ILE A 118 -14.28 -9.32 -8.22
N LEU A 119 -14.17 -9.80 -9.46
CA LEU A 119 -13.20 -10.83 -9.84
C LEU A 119 -11.95 -10.17 -10.42
N LEU A 120 -10.82 -10.31 -9.73
CA LEU A 120 -9.52 -9.96 -10.27
C LEU A 120 -8.91 -11.16 -11.01
N VAL A 121 -8.67 -11.01 -12.30
CA VAL A 121 -8.00 -12.02 -13.12
C VAL A 121 -6.53 -11.67 -13.20
N ASP A 122 -5.70 -12.34 -12.39
CA ASP A 122 -4.24 -12.16 -12.43
C ASP A 122 -3.58 -13.35 -13.11
N ALA A 123 -2.58 -13.09 -13.95
CA ALA A 123 -1.83 -14.14 -14.65
C ALA A 123 -0.63 -14.64 -13.83
N ASP A 124 -0.28 -13.97 -12.72
CA ASP A 124 0.81 -14.39 -11.84
C ASP A 124 0.30 -15.34 -10.76
N GLN A 125 0.73 -16.60 -10.84
CA GLN A 125 0.28 -17.64 -9.93
C GLN A 125 0.82 -17.42 -8.51
N ASP A 126 2.01 -16.82 -8.37
CA ASP A 126 2.61 -16.58 -7.05
C ASP A 126 1.85 -15.47 -6.31
N ASP A 127 1.38 -14.44 -7.03
CA ASP A 127 0.57 -13.35 -6.45
C ASP A 127 -0.79 -13.85 -5.96
N VAL A 128 -1.43 -14.77 -6.68
CA VAL A 128 -2.72 -15.37 -6.26
C VAL A 128 -2.52 -16.40 -5.15
N ASN A 129 -1.54 -17.30 -5.27
CA ASN A 129 -1.28 -18.33 -4.26
C ASN A 129 -0.83 -17.74 -2.91
N SER A 130 -0.13 -16.59 -2.94
CA SER A 130 0.31 -15.88 -1.74
C SER A 130 -0.76 -14.98 -1.13
N TYR A 131 -1.98 -14.94 -1.68
CA TYR A 131 -3.08 -14.07 -1.28
C TYR A 131 -2.82 -12.58 -1.49
N TYR A 132 -1.69 -12.22 -2.11
CA TYR A 132 -1.31 -10.85 -2.38
C TYR A 132 -2.31 -10.18 -3.33
N ALA A 133 -2.73 -10.88 -4.39
CA ALA A 133 -3.69 -10.35 -5.36
C ALA A 133 -5.08 -10.07 -4.75
N ASP A 134 -5.57 -10.96 -3.88
CA ASP A 134 -6.82 -10.76 -3.13
C ASP A 134 -6.74 -9.53 -2.22
N PHE A 135 -5.64 -9.41 -1.48
CA PHE A 135 -5.40 -8.29 -0.60
C PHE A 135 -5.39 -6.98 -1.39
N VAL A 136 -4.58 -6.89 -2.45
CA VAL A 136 -4.50 -5.69 -3.29
C VAL A 136 -5.87 -5.36 -3.88
N ALA A 137 -6.63 -6.33 -4.38
CA ALA A 137 -7.97 -6.10 -4.93
C ALA A 137 -8.92 -5.49 -3.89
N ARG A 138 -8.97 -6.07 -2.69
CA ARG A 138 -9.87 -5.59 -1.61
C ARG A 138 -9.55 -4.18 -1.15
N TYR A 139 -8.27 -3.84 -1.07
CA TYR A 139 -7.85 -2.48 -0.72
C TYR A 139 -8.09 -1.49 -1.86
N TYR A 140 -7.72 -1.85 -3.09
CA TYR A 140 -7.83 -0.97 -4.25
C TYR A 140 -9.27 -0.65 -4.65
N PHE A 141 -10.17 -1.63 -4.48
CA PHE A 141 -11.60 -1.47 -4.75
C PHE A 141 -12.42 -1.17 -3.49
N PHE A 142 -11.78 -1.18 -2.32
CA PHE A 142 -12.39 -0.91 -1.02
C PHE A 142 -13.70 -1.68 -0.80
N THR A 143 -13.64 -3.00 -1.03
CA THR A 143 -14.71 -3.99 -0.86
C THR A 143 -14.15 -5.25 -0.21
N GLU A 144 -14.95 -5.92 0.61
CA GLU A 144 -14.60 -7.24 1.16
C GLU A 144 -14.83 -8.38 0.16
N ASN A 145 -15.63 -8.14 -0.89
CA ASN A 145 -16.09 -9.12 -1.86
C ASN A 145 -15.26 -9.12 -3.15
N ALA A 146 -13.95 -8.87 -3.02
CA ALA A 146 -13.01 -9.02 -4.13
C ALA A 146 -12.17 -10.29 -3.95
N ASP A 147 -12.13 -11.10 -5.01
CA ASP A 147 -11.36 -12.34 -5.08
C ASP A 147 -10.48 -12.36 -6.34
N ALA A 148 -9.28 -12.89 -6.21
CA ALA A 148 -8.31 -13.04 -7.29
C ALA A 148 -8.22 -14.49 -7.75
N LYS A 149 -8.12 -14.70 -9.07
CA LYS A 149 -7.95 -16.03 -9.68
C LYS A 149 -6.97 -15.97 -10.84
N GLU A 150 -6.12 -16.98 -10.90
CA GLU A 150 -5.21 -17.23 -12.02
C GLU A 150 -5.72 -18.40 -12.88
N ALA A 151 -5.89 -19.59 -12.30
CA ALA A 151 -6.28 -20.74 -13.10
C ALA A 151 -7.78 -20.77 -13.46
N PHE A 152 -8.08 -20.78 -14.76
CA PHE A 152 -9.43 -21.02 -15.32
C PHE A 152 -9.49 -22.33 -16.13
N ASN A 153 -9.15 -23.46 -15.50
CA ASN A 153 -9.22 -24.78 -16.16
C ASN A 153 -10.62 -25.41 -16.02
N VAL A 154 -11.64 -24.71 -16.53
CA VAL A 154 -13.06 -25.07 -16.37
C VAL A 154 -13.78 -25.16 -17.71
N SER A 155 -14.95 -25.80 -17.73
CA SER A 155 -15.82 -25.79 -18.92
C SER A 155 -16.42 -24.39 -19.17
N PRO A 156 -16.90 -24.09 -20.40
CA PRO A 156 -17.61 -22.84 -20.68
C PRO A 156 -18.81 -22.59 -19.77
N ASP A 157 -19.57 -23.63 -19.42
CA ASP A 157 -20.72 -23.51 -18.52
C ASP A 157 -20.28 -23.16 -17.10
N GLN A 158 -19.26 -23.85 -16.58
CA GLN A 158 -18.68 -23.53 -15.26
C GLN A 158 -18.03 -22.14 -15.24
N PHE A 159 -17.43 -21.70 -16.35
CA PHE A 159 -16.90 -20.35 -16.48
C PHE A 159 -17.99 -19.29 -16.41
N LYS A 160 -19.16 -19.56 -17.00
CA LYS A 160 -20.35 -18.71 -16.90
C LYS A 160 -20.83 -18.64 -15.45
N ASP A 161 -20.92 -19.78 -14.78
CA ASP A 161 -21.33 -19.86 -13.37
C ASP A 161 -20.39 -19.07 -12.46
N ILE A 162 -19.07 -19.23 -12.62
CA ILE A 162 -18.06 -18.47 -11.85
C ILE A 162 -18.25 -16.97 -12.08
N ASN A 163 -18.33 -16.53 -13.33
CA ASN A 163 -18.46 -15.10 -13.63
C ASN A 163 -19.77 -14.52 -13.08
N SER A 164 -20.87 -15.26 -13.12
CA SER A 164 -22.18 -14.81 -12.62
C SER A 164 -22.20 -14.46 -11.12
N GLN A 165 -21.21 -14.95 -10.35
CA GLN A 165 -21.07 -14.61 -8.94
C GLN A 165 -20.55 -13.18 -8.72
N TYR A 166 -19.96 -12.56 -9.75
CA TYR A 166 -19.34 -11.25 -9.68
C TYR A 166 -20.11 -10.24 -10.52
N GLU A 167 -20.07 -8.98 -10.12
CA GLU A 167 -20.66 -7.86 -10.86
C GLU A 167 -19.64 -7.26 -11.85
N TYR A 168 -18.37 -7.30 -11.49
CA TYR A 168 -17.27 -6.79 -12.31
C TYR A 168 -16.12 -7.78 -12.37
N MET A 169 -15.44 -7.80 -13.51
CA MET A 169 -14.20 -8.51 -13.72
C MET A 169 -13.13 -7.53 -14.18
N VAL A 170 -11.96 -7.57 -13.53
CA VAL A 170 -10.82 -6.71 -13.82
C VAL A 170 -9.66 -7.59 -14.26
N MET A 171 -9.09 -7.29 -15.43
CA MET A 171 -7.95 -8.00 -15.99
C MET A 171 -6.81 -6.99 -16.27
N PRO A 172 -5.85 -6.83 -15.34
CA PRO A 172 -4.76 -5.87 -15.50
C PRO A 172 -3.66 -6.32 -16.47
N LYS A 173 -3.47 -7.63 -16.64
CA LYS A 173 -2.51 -8.24 -17.58
C LYS A 173 -3.23 -9.21 -18.53
N PRO A 174 -2.73 -9.44 -19.76
CA PRO A 174 -3.33 -10.43 -20.65
C PRO A 174 -3.32 -11.83 -20.02
N HIS A 175 -4.48 -12.47 -19.96
CA HIS A 175 -4.64 -13.81 -19.40
C HIS A 175 -5.15 -14.81 -20.44
N GLN A 176 -4.27 -15.67 -20.94
CA GLN A 176 -4.57 -16.52 -22.11
C GLN A 176 -5.80 -17.43 -21.92
N THR A 177 -5.90 -18.11 -20.78
CA THR A 177 -6.99 -19.06 -20.52
C THR A 177 -8.33 -18.36 -20.40
N TYR A 178 -8.39 -17.29 -19.61
CA TYR A 178 -9.57 -16.45 -19.44
C TYR A 178 -10.05 -15.84 -20.78
N GLN A 179 -9.14 -15.28 -21.58
CA GLN A 179 -9.47 -14.72 -22.90
C GLN A 179 -10.07 -15.77 -23.85
N LYS A 180 -9.47 -16.97 -23.92
CA LYS A 180 -9.98 -18.07 -24.75
C LYS A 180 -11.36 -18.55 -24.28
N LEU A 181 -11.60 -18.59 -22.97
CA LEU A 181 -12.90 -18.98 -22.41
C LEU A 181 -13.97 -17.92 -22.64
N ALA A 182 -13.63 -16.63 -22.50
CA ALA A 182 -14.54 -15.54 -22.82
C ALA A 182 -14.95 -15.56 -24.31
N GLN A 183 -14.00 -15.82 -25.20
CA GLN A 183 -14.29 -15.96 -26.64
C GLN A 183 -15.20 -17.17 -26.93
N LYS A 184 -15.01 -18.30 -26.22
CA LYS A 184 -15.86 -19.49 -26.41
C LYS A 184 -17.27 -19.32 -25.81
N THR A 185 -17.36 -18.69 -24.64
CA THR A 185 -18.60 -18.62 -23.83
C THR A 185 -19.47 -17.44 -24.25
N TYR A 186 -18.86 -16.25 -24.38
CA TYR A 186 -19.56 -15.00 -24.66
C TYR A 186 -19.37 -14.51 -26.10
N ARG A 187 -18.47 -15.14 -26.88
CA ARG A 187 -18.06 -14.68 -28.23
C ARG A 187 -17.41 -13.29 -28.22
N GLU A 188 -16.87 -12.89 -27.08
CA GLU A 188 -16.22 -11.59 -26.87
C GLU A 188 -14.70 -11.72 -26.88
N ASN A 189 -14.02 -10.78 -27.56
CA ASN A 189 -12.56 -10.67 -27.57
C ASN A 189 -12.11 -9.66 -26.51
N ILE A 190 -11.94 -10.14 -25.29
CA ILE A 190 -11.55 -9.31 -24.15
C ILE A 190 -10.03 -9.04 -24.11
N THR A 191 -9.65 -7.85 -23.66
CA THR A 191 -8.28 -7.39 -23.48
C THR A 191 -8.11 -6.82 -22.07
N THR A 192 -6.96 -6.25 -21.74
CA THR A 192 -6.73 -5.64 -20.42
C THR A 192 -7.74 -4.51 -20.17
N GLY A 193 -8.47 -4.60 -19.07
CA GLY A 193 -9.67 -3.79 -18.88
C GLY A 193 -10.48 -4.16 -17.66
N THR A 194 -11.39 -3.26 -17.27
CA THR A 194 -12.52 -3.57 -16.40
C THR A 194 -13.76 -3.82 -17.24
N TYR A 195 -14.50 -4.86 -16.87
CA TYR A 195 -15.69 -5.30 -17.55
C TYR A 195 -16.80 -5.52 -16.53
N GLN A 196 -18.00 -5.06 -16.84
CA GLN A 196 -19.20 -5.43 -16.13
C GLN A 196 -19.62 -6.83 -16.59
N VAL A 197 -19.84 -7.72 -15.63
CA VAL A 197 -20.35 -9.05 -15.90
C VAL A 197 -21.87 -8.97 -16.05
N SER A 198 -22.37 -9.59 -17.11
CA SER A 198 -23.79 -9.71 -17.38
C SER A 198 -24.08 -11.14 -17.81
N GLU A 199 -25.34 -11.56 -17.74
CA GLU A 199 -25.71 -12.97 -17.86
C GLU A 199 -25.22 -13.62 -19.16
N ASN A 200 -25.07 -12.85 -20.24
CA ASN A 200 -24.64 -13.37 -21.54
C ASN A 200 -23.48 -12.59 -22.16
N ASP A 201 -22.90 -11.63 -21.45
CA ASP A 201 -21.93 -10.69 -22.03
C ASP A 201 -20.96 -10.11 -20.98
N LEU A 202 -19.77 -9.73 -21.47
CA LEU A 202 -18.75 -9.01 -20.71
C LEU A 202 -18.55 -7.64 -21.35
N LYS A 203 -19.21 -6.61 -20.82
CA LYS A 203 -19.16 -5.26 -21.38
C LYS A 203 -18.07 -4.44 -20.73
N ARG A 204 -17.15 -3.87 -21.52
CA ARG A 204 -16.11 -2.99 -20.99
C ARG A 204 -16.74 -1.76 -20.33
N LYS A 205 -16.48 -1.56 -19.04
CA LYS A 205 -17.06 -0.49 -18.24
C LYS A 205 -16.15 -0.17 -17.06
N THR A 206 -16.03 1.10 -16.71
CA THR A 206 -15.33 1.52 -15.49
C THR A 206 -16.18 1.22 -14.27
N LEU A 207 -15.52 0.97 -13.13
CA LEU A 207 -16.20 0.91 -11.84
C LEU A 207 -16.81 2.30 -11.52
N PRO A 208 -17.98 2.33 -10.87
CA PRO A 208 -18.68 3.57 -10.51
C PRO A 208 -18.01 4.33 -9.37
#